data_AF-J9E2D0-F1
#
_entry.id   AF-J9E2D0-F1
#
_cell.length_a   1.000
_cell.length_b   1.000
_cell.length_c   1.000
_cell.angle_alpha   90.00
_cell.angle_beta   90.00
_cell.angle_gamma   90.00
#
_symmetry.space_group_name_H-M   'P 1'
#
loop_
_entity.id
_entity.type
_entity.pdbx_description
1 polymer ?
#
loop_
_entity_poly.entity_id
_entity_poly.type
_entity_poly.pdbx_seq_one_letter_code
_entity_poly.pdbx_strand_id
1 'polypeptide(L)'
;MGECRRLFEYFVIVGLEDGAEDLVPTAQECGCRNSAPLAPITDICVIFPGLGETVPDGFERITSTPMGYAADLNHGSLRTPSVFLCFRRGYHKPPLVDIG
;
A
#
# COMPACT_ATOMS: atom_id res chain seq x y z
N MET A 1 -32.68 1.85 5.91
CA MET A 1 -31.80 0.68 6.14
C MET A 1 -31.49 0.08 4.77
N GLY A 2 -30.37 0.47 4.17
CA GLY A 2 -29.95 -0.02 2.85
C GLY A 2 -29.16 -1.31 3.03
N GLU A 3 -29.68 -2.40 2.47
CA GLU A 3 -29.05 -3.72 2.54
C GLU A 3 -27.83 -3.75 1.62
N CYS A 4 -26.65 -3.92 2.22
CA CYS A 4 -25.38 -3.97 1.51
C CYS A 4 -25.26 -5.35 0.84
N ARG A 5 -25.44 -5.42 -0.48
CA ARG A 5 -25.26 -6.65 -1.26
C ARG A 5 -23.79 -7.07 -1.19
N ARG A 6 -23.48 -8.08 -0.37
CA ARG A 6 -22.19 -8.76 -0.41
C ARG A 6 -22.28 -9.86 -1.46
N LEU A 7 -21.65 -9.64 -2.61
CA LEU A 7 -21.35 -10.69 -3.58
C LEU A 7 -20.34 -11.63 -2.89
N PHE A 8 -20.79 -12.79 -2.44
CA PHE A 8 -19.89 -13.86 -2.05
C PHE A 8 -19.43 -14.58 -3.32
N GLU A 9 -18.12 -14.75 -3.46
CA GLU A 9 -17.54 -15.57 -4.51
C GLU A 9 -17.69 -17.04 -4.12
N TYR A 10 -18.45 -17.79 -4.90
CA TYR A 10 -18.53 -19.24 -4.77
C TYR A 10 -17.45 -19.85 -5.66
N PHE A 11 -16.32 -20.22 -5.09
CA PHE A 11 -15.36 -21.10 -5.77
C PHE A 11 -15.57 -22.52 -5.27
N VAL A 12 -15.72 -23.47 -6.20
CA VAL A 12 -15.71 -24.90 -5.89
C VAL A 12 -14.28 -25.39 -6.06
N ILE A 13 -13.70 -25.90 -4.99
CA ILE A 13 -12.42 -26.62 -5.02
C ILE A 13 -12.76 -28.10 -5.20
N VAL A 14 -12.34 -28.69 -6.32
CA VAL A 14 -12.43 -30.13 -6.59
C VAL A 14 -11.02 -30.70 -6.68
N GLY A 15 -10.75 -31.78 -5.93
CA GLY A 15 -9.47 -32.50 -5.97
C GLY A 15 -8.47 -32.15 -4.86
N LEU A 16 -8.90 -31.45 -3.80
CA LEU A 16 -8.05 -31.24 -2.62
C LEU A 16 -8.04 -32.53 -1.76
N GLU A 17 -6.85 -33.03 -1.41
CA GLU A 17 -6.71 -34.16 -0.48
C GLU A 17 -7.19 -33.76 0.93
N ASP A 18 -7.74 -34.70 1.70
CA ASP A 18 -8.16 -34.47 3.08
C ASP A 18 -6.96 -33.97 3.91
N GLY A 19 -6.97 -32.69 4.28
CA GLY A 19 -5.90 -32.03 5.04
C GLY A 19 -5.04 -31.04 4.25
N ALA A 20 -5.39 -30.75 2.98
CA ALA A 20 -4.74 -29.68 2.26
C ALA A 20 -5.01 -28.32 2.91
N GLU A 21 -3.93 -27.63 3.28
CA GLU A 21 -4.02 -26.31 3.88
C GLU A 21 -4.55 -25.30 2.88
N ASP A 22 -5.45 -24.44 3.36
CA ASP A 22 -5.97 -23.33 2.56
C ASP A 22 -4.79 -22.45 2.13
N LEU A 23 -4.65 -22.23 0.82
CA LEU A 23 -3.56 -21.42 0.28
C LEU A 23 -3.84 -19.97 0.66
N VAL A 24 -3.43 -19.58 1.87
CA VAL A 24 -3.41 -18.18 2.28
C VAL A 24 -2.48 -17.49 1.30
N PRO A 25 -2.95 -16.48 0.53
CA PRO A 25 -2.08 -15.70 -0.35
C PRO A 25 -0.96 -15.14 0.51
N THR A 26 0.22 -15.76 0.44
CA THR A 26 1.33 -15.35 1.29
C THR A 26 1.80 -14.02 0.74
N ALA A 27 2.03 -13.05 1.63
CA ALA A 27 2.63 -11.74 1.32
C ALA A 27 3.98 -11.83 0.56
N GLN A 28 4.48 -13.05 0.39
CA GLN A 28 5.69 -13.47 -0.30
C GLN A 28 5.67 -13.23 -1.81
N GLU A 29 4.51 -13.24 -2.48
CA GLU A 29 4.46 -12.95 -3.94
C GLU A 29 4.72 -11.45 -4.26
N CYS A 30 4.66 -10.57 -3.25
CA CYS A 30 4.81 -9.12 -3.42
C CYS A 30 5.98 -8.53 -2.59
N GLY A 31 6.90 -9.37 -2.10
CA GLY A 31 8.11 -8.93 -1.38
C GLY A 31 7.86 -8.28 0.00
N CYS A 32 6.68 -8.45 0.59
CA CYS A 32 6.34 -7.86 1.88
C CYS A 32 6.62 -8.85 3.02
N ARG A 33 7.46 -8.43 3.98
CA ARG A 33 7.92 -9.22 5.14
C ARG A 33 6.90 -9.31 6.28
N ASN A 34 5.68 -8.84 6.07
CA ASN A 34 4.69 -8.72 7.15
C ASN A 34 3.82 -9.96 7.19
N SER A 35 3.85 -10.68 8.31
CA SER A 35 3.07 -11.89 8.56
C SER A 35 1.57 -11.61 8.76
N ALA A 36 1.15 -10.34 8.82
CA ALA A 36 -0.23 -9.93 8.97
C ALA A 36 -0.67 -9.08 7.77
N PRO A 37 -1.89 -9.31 7.24
CA PRO A 37 -2.43 -8.53 6.14
C PRO A 37 -2.59 -7.05 6.57
N LEU A 38 -1.91 -6.16 5.85
CA LEU A 38 -2.05 -4.70 6.05
C LEU A 38 -3.33 -4.21 5.37
N ALA A 39 -3.93 -3.14 5.92
CA ALA A 39 -4.99 -2.42 5.23
C ALA A 39 -4.51 -1.88 3.87
N PRO A 40 -5.39 -1.78 2.85
CA PRO A 40 -4.98 -1.35 1.52
C PRO A 40 -4.58 0.13 1.51
N ILE A 41 -3.74 0.51 0.54
CA ILE A 41 -3.45 1.92 0.28
C ILE A 41 -4.67 2.55 -0.38
N THR A 42 -5.08 3.68 0.15
CA THR A 42 -6.29 4.39 -0.29
C THR A 42 -5.96 5.81 -0.72
N ASP A 43 -5.04 6.49 -0.03
CA ASP A 43 -4.59 7.83 -0.41
C ASP A 43 -3.08 7.84 -0.69
N ILE A 44 -2.69 8.75 -1.58
CA ILE A 44 -1.30 9.12 -1.84
C ILE A 44 -1.25 10.64 -1.84
N CYS A 45 -0.16 11.21 -1.31
CA CYS A 45 0.16 12.61 -1.47
C CYS A 45 1.67 12.78 -1.69
N VAL A 46 2.06 13.97 -2.16
CA VAL A 46 3.45 14.37 -2.32
C VAL A 46 3.69 15.56 -1.42
N ILE A 47 4.85 15.60 -0.77
CA ILE A 47 5.26 16.74 0.06
C ILE A 47 6.63 17.29 -0.36
N PHE A 48 6.82 18.57 -0.11
CA PHE A 48 8.07 19.32 -0.26
C PHE A 48 8.59 19.78 1.11
N PRO A 49 9.31 18.94 1.88
CA PRO A 49 9.72 19.30 3.24
C PRO A 49 10.60 20.54 3.31
N GLY A 50 11.42 20.77 2.27
CA GLY A 50 12.24 21.98 2.16
C GLY A 50 11.45 23.29 2.01
N LEU A 51 10.16 23.20 1.70
CA LEU A 51 9.23 24.34 1.62
C LEU A 51 8.32 24.43 2.87
N GLY A 52 8.58 23.62 3.91
CA GLY A 52 7.83 23.63 5.16
C GLY A 52 6.60 22.72 5.18
N GLU A 53 6.36 21.93 4.13
CA GLU A 53 5.26 20.97 4.13
C GLU A 53 5.55 19.77 5.06
N THR A 54 4.53 19.35 5.80
CA THR A 54 4.60 18.21 6.73
C THR A 54 3.74 17.05 6.24
N VAL A 55 4.00 15.86 6.77
CA VAL A 55 3.16 14.69 6.50
C VAL A 55 1.74 14.96 6.99
N PRO A 56 0.70 14.80 6.16
CA PRO A 56 -0.68 15.00 6.59
C PRO A 56 -1.15 13.96 7.63
N ASP A 57 -2.20 14.29 8.37
CA ASP A 57 -2.73 13.42 9.42
C ASP A 57 -3.16 12.05 8.88
N GLY A 58 -2.63 11.00 9.50
CA GLY A 58 -2.90 9.60 9.12
C GLY A 58 -2.14 9.12 7.89
N PHE A 59 -1.25 9.92 7.31
CA PHE A 59 -0.33 9.49 6.24
C PHE A 59 1.02 9.04 6.80
N GLU A 60 1.69 8.18 6.05
CA GLU A 60 3.06 7.74 6.29
C GLU A 60 3.93 8.17 5.12
N ARG A 61 5.08 8.79 5.40
CA ARG A 61 6.06 9.20 4.39
C ARG A 61 7.02 8.07 4.07
N ILE A 62 7.23 7.80 2.78
CA ILE A 62 8.29 6.91 2.32
C ILE A 62 9.62 7.69 2.37
N THR A 63 10.50 7.34 3.31
CA THR A 63 11.78 8.03 3.51
C THR A 63 12.94 7.35 2.79
N SER A 64 12.85 6.03 2.58
CA SER A 64 13.91 5.23 1.96
C SER A 64 13.37 4.23 0.94
N THR A 65 14.18 3.97 -0.07
CA THR A 65 14.00 2.88 -1.02
C THR A 65 14.26 1.53 -0.34
N PRO A 66 13.83 0.39 -0.93
CA PRO A 66 14.14 -0.94 -0.40
C PRO A 66 15.64 -1.23 -0.25
N MET A 67 16.49 -0.52 -1.01
CA MET A 67 17.95 -0.64 -0.95
C MET A 67 18.61 0.32 0.06
N GLY A 68 17.82 1.08 0.81
CA GLY A 68 18.31 1.98 1.87
C GLY A 68 18.69 3.39 1.41
N TYR A 69 18.59 3.72 0.12
CA TYR A 69 18.78 5.10 -0.36
C TYR A 69 17.60 6.00 0.01
N ALA A 70 17.82 7.31 0.14
CA ALA A 70 16.74 8.27 0.34
C ALA A 70 15.72 8.20 -0.81
N ALA A 71 14.44 8.16 -0.49
CA ALA A 71 13.33 8.10 -1.47
C ALA A 71 12.93 9.51 -1.97
N ASP A 72 13.92 10.36 -2.22
CA ASP A 72 13.69 11.68 -2.80
C ASP A 72 13.44 11.55 -4.31
N LEU A 73 12.24 11.92 -4.76
CA LEU A 73 11.84 11.87 -6.16
C LEU A 73 12.63 12.85 -7.05
N ASN A 74 13.27 13.85 -6.45
CA ASN A 74 14.15 14.81 -7.12
C ASN A 74 15.64 14.50 -6.90
N HIS A 75 16.00 13.32 -6.42
CA HIS A 75 17.39 12.98 -6.13
C HIS A 75 18.29 13.21 -7.36
N GLY A 76 19.38 13.97 -7.17
CA GLY A 76 20.35 14.31 -8.23
C GLY A 76 20.03 15.59 -9.00
N SER A 77 18.86 16.21 -8.80
CA SER A 77 18.57 17.52 -9.35
C SER A 77 19.21 18.64 -8.51
N LEU A 78 19.86 19.59 -9.18
CA LEU A 78 20.56 20.70 -8.53
C LEU A 78 19.57 21.81 -8.17
N ARG A 79 19.64 22.30 -6.92
CA ARG A 79 18.83 23.43 -6.41
C ARG A 79 17.30 23.20 -6.42
N THR A 80 16.83 21.98 -6.60
CA THR A 80 15.42 21.64 -6.40
C THR A 80 15.19 21.17 -4.97
N PRO A 81 14.07 21.55 -4.34
CA PRO A 81 13.69 20.98 -3.05
C PRO A 81 13.48 19.47 -3.18
N SER A 82 13.75 18.76 -2.10
CA SER A 82 13.48 17.33 -2.01
C SER A 82 11.97 17.06 -1.98
N VAL A 83 11.58 15.93 -2.57
CA VAL A 83 10.18 15.56 -2.79
C VAL A 83 9.97 14.13 -2.33
N PHE A 84 8.97 13.93 -1.49
CA PHE A 84 8.68 12.61 -0.93
C PHE A 84 7.22 12.23 -1.11
N LEU A 85 7.00 10.96 -1.39
CA LEU A 85 5.68 10.36 -1.42
C LEU A 85 5.23 10.01 0.00
N CYS A 86 3.97 10.29 0.31
CA CYS A 86 3.30 9.75 1.49
C CYS A 86 2.07 8.96 1.06
N PHE A 87 1.66 7.98 1.86
CA PHE A 87 0.48 7.16 1.60
C PHE A 87 -0.35 7.00 2.87
N ARG A 88 -1.65 6.75 2.72
CA ARG A 88 -2.53 6.33 3.81
C ARG A 88 -3.14 4.98 3.52
N ARG A 89 -3.13 4.11 4.53
CA ARG A 89 -3.86 2.84 4.51
C ARG A 89 -5.18 2.96 5.23
N GLY A 90 -6.21 2.25 4.76
CA GLY A 90 -7.50 2.23 5.43
C GLY A 90 -8.63 1.63 4.59
N TYR A 91 -9.84 1.65 5.14
CA TYR A 91 -11.04 1.10 4.51
C TYR A 91 -12.12 2.17 4.30
N HIS A 92 -11.76 3.44 4.44
CA HIS A 92 -12.69 4.57 4.33
C HIS A 92 -13.10 4.86 2.87
N LYS A 93 -12.39 4.27 1.90
CA LYS A 93 -12.69 4.33 0.45
C LYS A 93 -12.05 3.13 -0.29
N PRO A 94 -12.38 2.91 -1.57
CA PRO A 94 -11.80 1.80 -2.34
C PRO A 94 -10.27 1.85 -2.45
N PRO A 95 -9.60 0.68 -2.58
CA PRO A 95 -8.16 0.61 -2.73
C PRO A 95 -7.70 1.29 -4.03
N LEU A 96 -6.50 1.88 -4.00
CA LEU A 96 -5.80 2.26 -5.22
C LEU A 96 -5.28 1.00 -5.91
N VAL A 97 -5.60 0.86 -7.19
CA VAL A 97 -5.25 -0.34 -7.99
C VAL A 97 -4.18 -0.07 -9.05
N ASP A 98 -3.93 1.20 -9.38
CA ASP A 98 -2.97 1.60 -10.39
C ASP A 98 -2.43 3.02 -10.12
N ILE A 99 -1.25 3.33 -10.65
CA ILE A 99 -0.59 4.64 -10.62
C ILE A 99 0.03 4.87 -12.01
N GLY A 100 -0.39 5.94 -12.68
CA GLY A 100 0.09 6.34 -14.02
C GLY A 100 0.86 7.64 -14.03
#